data_AF-A0A1J5GXE5-F1
#
_entry.id   AF-A0A1J5GXE5-F1
#
_cell.length_a   1.000
_cell.length_b   1.000
_cell.length_c   1.000
_cell.angle_alpha   90.00
_cell.angle_beta   90.00
_cell.angle_gamma   90.00
#
_symmetry.space_group_name_H-M   'P 1'
#
loop_
_entity.id
_entity.type
_entity.pdbx_description
1 polymer ?
#
loop_
_entity_poly.entity_id
_entity_poly.type
_entity_poly.pdbx_seq_one_letter_code
_entity_poly.pdbx_strand_id
1 'polypeptide(L)'
;MALIVQKYGGSSVANADRIKAVRDRIKRTVEAGNQVVVVVSAMGKTTDGLVALAESVSTNHNQNLTEIAAQERETDLLLATGEQITIALLSMALQAVGQPAIAMNGSQVRVVTEPAHTRARILYVEQEQIKAALSLGKVVIIAGFQGVAIDPQTGLPSTEITTLGRGGSDTSAVAIAAAISADICEIYTDVPGILTTDPRIVPKAKMLAEINCDEMLELASLGAKVLHPRSVEIARNFGVKMCVRSSWLDDAGTVIMAPRFGNGNLSALEVNRFVEAVSIDYDQAKIALLQVPDRPGIASQLFKALAESGINVDLIIQAVQEQEGVNDIAFTLPKANLALAETVTRSLKMDAQSVAVDAEVAKISIIGVGMIGRPGVAAQMFGALAEADVNIQMISTSEIKISCVIAAADGEKAIASIQRAFDVPLQQVTSSAAPDRVKSRHHSEPIRGVALDRNRARIAVQKIPDRPGMAAKIFDQLVEQNISLDMIVQSQSSCDHNEIAFNEIAFTVAISDLNKAETALKKYASVLGYGEVTCDANISKVSIVGSNMIDQSGVAARMFSALADADINIEMIATSEIKVSCVVRDPQAEQALKVIHQEFNLSGDREIKVPSTLNAS
;
A
#
# COMPACT_ATOMS: atom_id res chain seq x y z
N MET A 1 -14.64 -27.20 16.63
CA MET A 1 -13.29 -27.53 16.15
C MET A 1 -13.00 -26.56 15.02
N ALA A 2 -12.17 -25.55 15.29
CA ALA A 2 -11.76 -24.59 14.27
C ALA A 2 -10.40 -25.00 13.67
N LEU A 3 -10.15 -24.62 12.43
CA LEU A 3 -8.86 -24.73 11.75
C LEU A 3 -8.16 -23.37 11.80
N ILE A 4 -7.04 -23.30 12.53
CA ILE A 4 -6.32 -22.06 12.82
C ILE A 4 -4.94 -22.13 12.19
N VAL A 5 -4.58 -21.10 11.41
CA VAL A 5 -3.20 -20.87 10.98
C VAL A 5 -2.57 -19.85 11.92
N GLN A 6 -1.41 -20.15 12.51
CA GLN A 6 -0.67 -19.24 13.37
C GLN A 6 0.70 -18.94 12.77
N LYS A 7 0.98 -17.68 12.49
CA LYS A 7 2.30 -17.23 12.04
C LYS A 7 3.07 -16.61 13.20
N TYR A 8 4.32 -17.02 13.40
CA TYR A 8 5.22 -16.40 14.39
C TYR A 8 6.40 -15.72 13.68
N GLY A 9 6.53 -14.40 13.87
CA GLY A 9 7.66 -13.63 13.31
C GLY A 9 8.99 -13.91 14.03
N GLY A 10 10.10 -13.47 13.44
CA GLY A 10 11.45 -13.81 13.92
C GLY A 10 11.73 -13.40 15.37
N SER A 11 11.18 -12.27 15.84
CA SER A 11 11.25 -11.84 17.24
C SER A 11 10.52 -12.81 18.19
N SER A 12 9.44 -13.44 17.72
CA SER A 12 8.64 -14.40 18.50
C SER A 12 9.32 -15.76 18.67
N VAL A 13 10.34 -16.06 17.85
CA VAL A 13 11.10 -17.32 17.85
C VAL A 13 12.61 -17.07 17.99
N ALA A 14 13.01 -15.90 18.49
CA ALA A 14 14.40 -15.45 18.47
C ALA A 14 15.39 -16.33 19.25
N ASN A 15 14.92 -17.11 20.21
CA ASN A 15 15.74 -18.00 21.03
C ASN A 15 14.92 -19.18 21.56
N ALA A 16 15.59 -20.12 22.22
CA ALA A 16 14.99 -21.35 22.73
C ALA A 16 13.83 -21.10 23.72
N ASP A 17 13.92 -20.08 24.58
CA ASP A 17 12.86 -19.79 25.54
C ASP A 17 11.63 -19.18 24.88
N ARG A 18 11.82 -18.34 23.86
CA ARG A 18 10.72 -17.87 23.00
C ARG A 18 10.07 -19.02 22.23
N ILE A 19 10.84 -19.96 21.69
CA ILE A 19 10.31 -21.18 21.04
C ILE A 19 9.48 -22.03 22.02
N LYS A 20 9.93 -22.20 23.27
CA LYS A 20 9.15 -22.89 24.31
C LYS A 20 7.84 -22.15 24.64
N ALA A 21 7.87 -20.83 24.70
CA ALA A 21 6.66 -20.03 24.93
C ALA A 21 5.65 -20.17 23.77
N VAL A 22 6.12 -20.17 22.52
CA VAL A 22 5.31 -20.44 21.33
C VAL A 22 4.73 -21.86 21.36
N ARG A 23 5.53 -22.87 21.71
CA ARG A 23 5.08 -24.25 21.92
C ARG A 23 3.92 -24.31 22.92
N ASP A 24 4.05 -23.64 24.07
CA ASP A 24 3.01 -23.67 25.11
C ASP A 24 1.71 -23.00 24.64
N ARG A 25 1.81 -21.94 23.84
CA ARG A 25 0.64 -21.30 23.20
C ARG A 25 -0.05 -22.22 22.19
N ILE A 26 0.72 -22.86 21.31
CA ILE A 26 0.20 -23.82 20.34
C ILE A 26 -0.52 -24.96 21.05
N LYS A 27 0.10 -25.54 22.09
CA LYS A 27 -0.48 -26.61 22.89
C LYS A 27 -1.82 -26.20 23.51
N ARG A 28 -1.91 -25.02 24.13
CA ARG A 28 -3.18 -24.46 24.65
C ARG A 28 -4.25 -24.35 23.55
N THR A 29 -3.85 -23.96 22.34
CA THR A 29 -4.77 -23.82 21.19
C THR A 29 -5.32 -25.18 20.74
N VAL A 30 -4.48 -26.22 20.73
CA VAL A 30 -4.88 -27.60 20.41
C VAL A 30 -5.76 -28.18 21.52
N GLU A 31 -5.41 -27.98 22.79
CA GLU A 31 -6.18 -28.44 23.94
C GLU A 31 -7.60 -27.83 24.00
N ALA A 32 -7.78 -26.63 23.43
CA ALA A 32 -9.09 -26.02 23.23
C ALA A 32 -9.93 -26.68 22.10
N GLY A 33 -9.42 -27.75 21.48
CA GLY A 33 -10.14 -28.54 20.47
C GLY A 33 -10.00 -28.01 19.03
N ASN A 34 -8.90 -27.30 18.73
CA ASN A 34 -8.63 -26.74 17.40
C ASN A 34 -7.56 -27.54 16.65
N GLN A 35 -7.66 -27.53 15.32
CA GLN A 35 -6.59 -27.98 14.43
C GLN A 35 -5.68 -26.79 14.14
N VAL A 36 -4.36 -27.01 14.19
CA VAL A 36 -3.38 -25.91 14.13
C VAL A 36 -2.33 -26.18 13.05
N VAL A 37 -2.19 -25.22 12.14
CA VAL A 37 -1.06 -25.10 11.22
C VAL A 37 -0.23 -23.91 11.65
N VAL A 38 1.08 -24.06 11.71
CA VAL A 38 2.00 -23.03 12.19
C VAL A 38 2.94 -22.63 11.06
N VAL A 39 3.12 -21.34 10.83
CA VAL A 39 4.13 -20.79 9.93
C VAL A 39 5.15 -20.02 10.77
N VAL A 40 6.44 -20.23 10.53
CA VAL A 40 7.50 -19.52 11.27
C VAL A 40 8.47 -18.82 10.30
N SER A 41 8.95 -17.66 10.73
CA SER A 41 10.10 -16.99 10.12
C SER A 41 11.41 -17.52 10.71
N ALA A 42 12.54 -17.17 10.11
CA ALA A 42 13.86 -17.40 10.71
C ALA A 42 14.01 -16.72 12.09
N MET A 43 14.88 -17.27 12.93
CA MET A 43 15.09 -16.78 14.30
C MET A 43 15.73 -15.38 14.31
N GLY A 44 15.13 -14.44 15.04
CA GLY A 44 15.73 -13.13 15.33
C GLY A 44 16.22 -12.39 14.08
N LYS A 45 17.53 -12.09 14.03
CA LYS A 45 18.20 -11.42 12.90
C LYS A 45 18.96 -12.38 11.98
N THR A 46 18.64 -13.68 11.99
CA THR A 46 19.37 -14.69 11.20
C THR A 46 19.34 -14.38 9.70
N THR A 47 18.20 -13.96 9.15
CA THR A 47 18.10 -13.59 7.73
C THR A 47 19.04 -12.46 7.37
N ASP A 48 19.07 -11.37 8.16
CA ASP A 48 19.99 -10.24 7.91
C ASP A 48 21.46 -10.69 7.97
N GLY A 49 21.80 -11.58 8.90
CA GLY A 49 23.14 -12.17 9.00
C GLY A 49 23.51 -13.02 7.77
N LEU A 50 22.56 -13.78 7.23
CA LEU A 50 22.78 -14.58 6.01
C LEU A 50 22.93 -13.70 4.77
N VAL A 51 22.16 -12.62 4.66
CA VAL A 51 22.31 -11.62 3.59
C VAL A 51 23.69 -10.97 3.66
N ALA A 52 24.10 -10.47 4.83
CA ALA A 52 25.41 -9.86 5.02
C ALA A 52 26.57 -10.84 4.72
N LEU A 53 26.41 -12.13 5.06
CA LEU A 53 27.38 -13.16 4.73
C LEU A 53 27.45 -13.41 3.22
N ALA A 54 26.31 -13.49 2.54
CA ALA A 54 26.26 -13.63 1.07
C ALA A 54 26.93 -12.45 0.36
N GLU A 55 26.67 -11.23 0.82
CA GLU A 55 27.32 -10.01 0.33
C GLU A 55 28.83 -10.05 0.55
N SER A 56 29.29 -10.54 1.70
CA SER A 56 30.73 -10.60 2.02
C SER A 56 31.53 -11.57 1.15
N VAL A 57 30.88 -12.59 0.57
CA VAL A 57 31.52 -13.56 -0.33
C VAL A 57 31.38 -13.19 -1.81
N SER A 58 30.47 -12.27 -2.15
CA SER A 58 30.29 -11.79 -3.52
C SER A 58 31.29 -10.68 -3.83
N THR A 59 32.25 -10.94 -4.72
CA THR A 59 33.39 -10.05 -5.00
C THR A 59 33.27 -9.25 -6.30
N ASN A 60 32.22 -9.47 -7.10
CA ASN A 60 32.08 -8.87 -8.43
C ASN A 60 30.83 -7.98 -8.55
N HIS A 61 31.05 -6.70 -8.82
CA HIS A 61 29.99 -5.69 -9.02
C HIS A 61 29.64 -5.44 -10.50
N ASN A 62 30.37 -6.07 -11.43
CA ASN A 62 30.13 -6.00 -12.89
C ASN A 62 29.54 -7.31 -13.41
N GLN A 63 28.36 -7.68 -12.92
CA GLN A 63 27.67 -8.91 -13.32
C GLN A 63 26.78 -8.67 -14.54
N ASN A 64 26.74 -9.64 -15.45
CA ASN A 64 25.70 -9.67 -16.48
C ASN A 64 24.37 -10.23 -15.91
N LEU A 65 23.26 -10.05 -16.62
CA LEU A 65 21.93 -10.47 -16.16
C LEU A 65 21.83 -11.96 -15.79
N THR A 66 22.56 -12.82 -16.51
CA THR A 66 22.56 -14.27 -16.26
C THR A 66 23.27 -14.60 -14.95
N GLU A 67 24.38 -13.93 -14.65
CA GLU A 67 25.12 -14.09 -13.39
C GLU A 67 24.32 -13.59 -12.19
N ILE A 68 23.59 -12.48 -12.35
CA ILE A 68 22.69 -11.96 -11.31
C ILE A 68 21.60 -13.00 -11.01
N ALA A 69 20.93 -13.52 -12.04
CA ALA A 69 19.88 -14.53 -11.86
C ALA A 69 20.40 -15.82 -11.20
N ALA A 70 21.62 -16.25 -11.55
CA ALA A 70 22.26 -17.39 -10.90
C ALA A 70 22.56 -17.13 -9.42
N GLN A 71 23.02 -15.93 -9.07
CA GLN A 71 23.26 -15.55 -7.67
C GLN A 71 21.95 -15.41 -6.86
N GLU A 72 20.88 -14.88 -7.46
CA GLU A 72 19.56 -14.79 -6.84
C GLU A 72 19.03 -16.19 -6.46
N ARG A 73 19.25 -17.19 -7.32
CA ARG A 73 18.91 -18.61 -7.04
C ARG A 73 19.62 -19.15 -5.80
N GLU A 74 20.94 -18.96 -5.70
CA GLU A 74 21.70 -19.41 -4.52
C GLU A 74 21.32 -18.63 -3.26
N THR A 75 20.96 -17.36 -3.41
CA THR A 75 20.48 -16.52 -2.31
C THR A 75 19.20 -17.11 -1.73
N ASP A 76 18.25 -17.53 -2.58
CA ASP A 76 17.02 -18.17 -2.12
C ASP A 76 17.29 -19.46 -1.34
N LEU A 77 18.20 -20.30 -1.86
CA LEU A 77 18.63 -21.51 -1.18
C LEU A 77 19.24 -21.21 0.21
N LEU A 78 20.11 -20.20 0.30
CA LEU A 78 20.75 -19.78 1.55
C LEU A 78 19.73 -19.28 2.57
N LEU A 79 18.86 -18.34 2.18
CA LEU A 79 17.94 -17.69 3.10
C LEU A 79 16.90 -18.68 3.64
N ALA A 80 16.42 -19.61 2.81
CA ALA A 80 15.48 -20.65 3.21
C ALA A 80 15.97 -21.54 4.37
N THR A 81 17.29 -21.63 4.59
CA THR A 81 17.86 -22.40 5.71
C THR A 81 17.47 -21.84 7.07
N GLY A 82 17.23 -20.52 7.17
CA GLY A 82 16.86 -19.86 8.42
C GLY A 82 15.51 -20.35 8.96
N GLU A 83 14.50 -20.45 8.09
CA GLU A 83 13.20 -21.02 8.47
C GLU A 83 13.28 -22.53 8.72
N GLN A 84 14.11 -23.27 7.98
CA GLN A 84 14.29 -24.72 8.16
C GLN A 84 14.81 -25.07 9.56
N ILE A 85 15.75 -24.29 10.08
CA ILE A 85 16.24 -24.44 11.47
C ILE A 85 15.07 -24.23 12.45
N THR A 86 14.26 -23.20 12.22
CA THR A 86 13.19 -22.81 13.15
C THR A 86 12.07 -23.85 13.21
N ILE A 87 11.61 -24.38 12.07
CA ILE A 87 10.57 -25.41 12.05
C ILE A 87 11.01 -26.69 12.76
N ALA A 88 12.27 -27.07 12.62
CA ALA A 88 12.83 -28.27 13.24
C ALA A 88 12.83 -28.12 14.76
N LEU A 89 13.34 -26.99 15.27
CA LEU A 89 13.39 -26.71 16.70
C LEU A 89 12.00 -26.64 17.34
N LEU A 90 11.03 -25.98 16.68
CA LEU A 90 9.67 -25.89 17.20
C LEU A 90 8.96 -27.26 17.21
N SER A 91 9.17 -28.08 16.18
CA SER A 91 8.64 -29.44 16.11
C SER A 91 9.18 -30.32 17.24
N MET A 92 10.50 -30.29 17.47
CA MET A 92 11.13 -30.99 18.60
C MET A 92 10.56 -30.50 19.94
N ALA A 93 10.36 -29.19 20.09
CA ALA A 93 9.81 -28.62 21.32
C ALA A 93 8.39 -29.10 21.61
N LEU A 94 7.50 -29.18 20.60
CA LEU A 94 6.14 -29.72 20.75
C LEU A 94 6.14 -31.22 21.07
N GLN A 95 6.96 -32.00 20.35
CA GLN A 95 7.08 -33.43 20.58
C GLN A 95 7.57 -33.74 22.00
N ALA A 96 8.51 -32.95 22.53
CA ALA A 96 9.02 -33.10 23.89
C ALA A 96 7.96 -32.93 24.99
N VAL A 97 6.84 -32.24 24.70
CA VAL A 97 5.71 -32.08 25.64
C VAL A 97 4.51 -32.96 25.27
N GLY A 98 4.74 -33.98 24.44
CA GLY A 98 3.75 -34.98 24.04
C GLY A 98 2.75 -34.52 22.97
N GLN A 99 2.95 -33.36 22.35
CA GLN A 99 2.09 -32.89 21.25
C GLN A 99 2.62 -33.44 19.92
N PRO A 100 1.88 -34.29 19.19
CA PRO A 100 2.29 -34.73 17.87
C PRO A 100 2.44 -33.53 16.93
N ALA A 101 3.60 -33.41 16.31
CA ALA A 101 3.93 -32.32 15.39
C ALA A 101 4.81 -32.81 14.24
N ILE A 102 4.69 -32.18 13.08
CA ILE A 102 5.50 -32.46 11.89
C ILE A 102 5.98 -31.15 11.27
N ALA A 103 7.28 -31.08 10.94
CA ALA A 103 7.88 -29.95 10.23
C ALA A 103 7.88 -30.24 8.73
N MET A 104 7.53 -29.24 7.93
CA MET A 104 7.51 -29.31 6.47
C MET A 104 8.11 -28.05 5.83
N ASN A 105 8.93 -28.22 4.81
CA ASN A 105 9.42 -27.12 3.98
C ASN A 105 8.36 -26.68 2.97
N GLY A 106 8.54 -25.48 2.39
CA GLY A 106 7.66 -24.97 1.33
C GLY A 106 7.52 -25.94 0.14
N SER A 107 8.59 -26.66 -0.22
CA SER A 107 8.58 -27.68 -1.26
C SER A 107 7.82 -28.96 -0.89
N GLN A 108 7.81 -29.34 0.38
CA GLN A 108 7.06 -30.52 0.87
C GLN A 108 5.56 -30.25 0.95
N VAL A 109 5.19 -29.01 1.32
CA VAL A 109 3.81 -28.51 1.25
C VAL A 109 3.39 -28.22 -0.19
N ARG A 110 4.36 -27.98 -1.08
CA ARG A 110 4.18 -27.47 -2.45
C ARG A 110 3.46 -26.12 -2.47
N VAL A 111 4.11 -25.14 -1.86
CA VAL A 111 3.85 -23.71 -2.09
C VAL A 111 4.48 -23.36 -3.44
N VAL A 112 3.71 -23.45 -4.52
CA VAL A 112 4.21 -23.30 -5.88
C VAL A 112 4.28 -21.82 -6.25
N THR A 113 5.39 -21.39 -6.85
CA THR A 113 5.66 -19.98 -7.17
C THR A 113 6.08 -19.75 -8.61
N GLU A 114 6.08 -18.49 -9.03
CA GLU A 114 6.83 -18.05 -10.22
C GLU A 114 8.35 -18.33 -10.07
N PRO A 115 9.11 -18.43 -11.18
CA PRO A 115 10.56 -18.65 -11.16
C PRO A 115 11.37 -17.35 -10.92
N ALA A 116 10.76 -16.34 -10.27
CA ALA A 116 11.40 -15.06 -9.98
C ALA A 116 12.06 -15.11 -8.59
N HIS A 117 13.31 -15.58 -8.54
CA HIS A 117 14.07 -15.69 -7.29
C HIS A 117 14.13 -14.37 -6.51
N THR A 118 14.27 -14.45 -5.18
CA THR A 118 14.27 -13.35 -4.18
C THR A 118 12.96 -12.57 -3.99
N ARG A 119 12.00 -12.73 -4.91
CA ARG A 119 10.74 -11.96 -4.94
C ARG A 119 9.59 -12.74 -5.57
N ALA A 120 9.60 -14.05 -5.42
CA ALA A 120 8.64 -14.91 -6.07
C ALA A 120 7.20 -14.64 -5.56
N ARG A 121 6.23 -14.89 -6.44
CA ARG A 121 4.80 -14.83 -6.12
C ARG A 121 4.23 -16.24 -6.07
N ILE A 122 3.38 -16.51 -5.09
CA ILE A 122 2.69 -17.78 -4.92
C ILE A 122 1.61 -17.91 -5.99
N LEU A 123 1.71 -18.96 -6.79
CA LEU A 123 0.69 -19.36 -7.77
C LEU A 123 -0.44 -20.08 -7.06
N TYR A 124 -0.12 -21.16 -6.33
CA TYR A 124 -1.07 -21.94 -5.55
C TYR A 124 -0.35 -22.70 -4.44
N VAL A 125 -1.13 -23.24 -3.51
CA VAL A 125 -0.63 -24.11 -2.42
C VAL A 125 -1.42 -25.42 -2.48
N GLU A 126 -0.72 -26.54 -2.56
CA GLU A 126 -1.35 -27.86 -2.42
C GLU A 126 -1.75 -28.13 -0.96
N GLN A 127 -2.89 -28.78 -0.76
CA GLN A 127 -3.51 -28.93 0.56
C GLN A 127 -3.44 -30.36 1.12
N GLU A 128 -3.11 -31.32 0.27
CA GLU A 128 -3.21 -32.76 0.52
C GLU A 128 -2.31 -33.18 1.68
N GLN A 129 -1.06 -32.73 1.68
CA GLN A 129 -0.09 -33.07 2.73
C GLN A 129 -0.46 -32.45 4.08
N ILE A 130 -0.96 -31.21 4.07
CA ILE A 130 -1.41 -30.51 5.28
C ILE A 130 -2.62 -31.25 5.86
N LYS A 131 -3.65 -31.49 5.04
CA LYS A 131 -4.90 -32.16 5.48
C LYS A 131 -4.64 -33.58 5.97
N ALA A 132 -3.75 -34.33 5.33
CA ALA A 132 -3.36 -35.67 5.76
C ALA A 132 -2.64 -35.67 7.12
N ALA A 133 -1.80 -34.68 7.42
CA ALA A 133 -1.16 -34.57 8.72
C ALA A 133 -2.14 -34.12 9.82
N LEU A 134 -3.03 -33.17 9.51
CA LEU A 134 -4.06 -32.69 10.43
C LEU A 134 -5.08 -33.77 10.81
N SER A 135 -5.44 -34.68 9.89
CA SER A 135 -6.35 -35.80 10.18
C SER A 135 -5.74 -36.83 11.14
N LEU A 136 -4.41 -36.88 11.24
CA LEU A 136 -3.67 -37.68 12.23
C LEU A 136 -3.49 -36.94 13.57
N GLY A 137 -4.15 -35.79 13.77
CA GLY A 137 -4.07 -35.01 15.00
C GLY A 137 -2.72 -34.31 15.22
N LYS A 138 -1.91 -34.17 14.16
CA LYS A 138 -0.61 -33.50 14.25
C LYS A 138 -0.76 -31.99 14.09
N VAL A 139 0.07 -31.22 14.80
CA VAL A 139 0.36 -29.82 14.46
C VAL A 139 1.29 -29.81 13.25
N VAL A 140 0.91 -29.11 12.18
CA VAL A 140 1.73 -28.98 10.98
C VAL A 140 2.53 -27.68 11.07
N ILE A 141 3.85 -27.76 11.07
CA ILE A 141 4.75 -26.59 11.15
C ILE A 141 5.41 -26.42 9.79
N ILE A 142 5.20 -25.27 9.15
CA ILE A 142 5.62 -24.99 7.78
C ILE A 142 6.66 -23.88 7.82
N ALA A 143 7.73 -24.04 7.06
CA ALA A 143 8.69 -22.96 6.85
C ALA A 143 8.05 -21.89 5.96
N GLY A 144 7.84 -20.69 6.51
CA GLY A 144 7.34 -19.57 5.73
C GLY A 144 8.39 -19.03 4.77
N PHE A 145 8.05 -17.96 4.04
CA PHE A 145 8.97 -17.20 3.18
C PHE A 145 9.53 -17.95 1.95
N GLN A 146 9.46 -19.28 1.91
CA GLN A 146 9.97 -20.11 0.83
C GLN A 146 8.88 -20.89 0.09
N GLY A 147 9.14 -21.21 -1.17
CA GLY A 147 8.30 -22.02 -2.04
C GLY A 147 9.12 -22.86 -3.00
N VAL A 148 8.45 -23.35 -4.05
CA VAL A 148 9.06 -24.12 -5.13
C VAL A 148 8.68 -23.51 -6.49
N ALA A 149 9.68 -23.21 -7.31
CA ALA A 149 9.44 -22.60 -8.62
C ALA A 149 8.69 -23.56 -9.55
N ILE A 150 7.75 -23.05 -10.33
CA ILE A 150 7.24 -23.74 -11.51
C ILE A 150 8.31 -23.77 -12.60
N ASP A 151 8.46 -24.91 -13.27
CA ASP A 151 9.30 -25.02 -14.46
C ASP A 151 8.54 -24.40 -15.67
N PRO A 152 9.09 -23.35 -16.32
CA PRO A 152 8.43 -22.69 -17.45
C PRO A 152 8.18 -23.60 -18.66
N GLN A 153 8.98 -24.66 -18.83
CA GLN A 153 8.87 -25.57 -19.97
C GLN A 153 7.81 -26.65 -19.76
N THR A 154 7.75 -27.20 -18.54
CA THR A 154 6.84 -28.31 -18.22
C THR A 154 5.54 -27.86 -17.55
N GLY A 155 5.50 -26.66 -16.96
CA GLY A 155 4.37 -26.17 -16.18
C GLY A 155 4.18 -26.91 -14.86
N LEU A 156 5.15 -27.71 -14.44
CA LEU A 156 5.11 -28.49 -13.20
C LEU A 156 6.04 -27.87 -12.15
N PRO A 157 5.77 -28.09 -10.84
CA PRO A 157 6.70 -27.69 -9.79
C PRO A 157 8.07 -28.34 -10.00
N SER A 158 9.11 -27.51 -10.04
CA SER A 158 10.51 -27.94 -10.13
C SER A 158 11.04 -28.39 -8.77
N THR A 159 12.36 -28.55 -8.64
CA THR A 159 13.04 -28.76 -7.35
C THR A 159 13.68 -27.49 -6.80
N GLU A 160 13.57 -26.37 -7.53
CA GLU A 160 14.24 -25.12 -7.17
C GLU A 160 13.48 -24.40 -6.05
N ILE A 161 14.22 -24.01 -5.02
CA ILE A 161 13.69 -23.24 -3.90
C ILE A 161 13.62 -21.77 -4.32
N THR A 162 12.48 -21.15 -4.05
CA THR A 162 12.27 -19.72 -4.23
C THR A 162 11.98 -19.06 -2.90
N THR A 163 12.33 -17.78 -2.78
CA THR A 163 11.88 -16.95 -1.66
C THR A 163 10.91 -15.89 -2.13
N LEU A 164 10.00 -15.50 -1.24
CA LEU A 164 8.88 -14.59 -1.54
C LEU A 164 9.24 -13.11 -1.34
N GLY A 165 10.48 -12.81 -0.91
CA GLY A 165 10.91 -11.47 -0.55
C GLY A 165 10.40 -11.01 0.83
N ARG A 166 10.57 -9.73 1.14
CA ARG A 166 10.19 -9.16 2.45
C ARG A 166 8.72 -9.44 2.76
N GLY A 167 8.44 -9.76 4.03
CA GLY A 167 7.09 -10.14 4.48
C GLY A 167 6.62 -11.50 3.99
N GLY A 168 7.47 -12.28 3.30
CA GLY A 168 7.10 -13.56 2.71
C GLY A 168 6.48 -14.56 3.70
N SER A 169 6.89 -14.57 4.98
CA SER A 169 6.26 -15.44 5.98
C SER A 169 4.79 -15.08 6.28
N ASP A 170 4.43 -13.79 6.26
CA ASP A 170 3.04 -13.37 6.42
C ASP A 170 2.22 -13.81 5.20
N THR A 171 2.76 -13.57 4.01
CA THR A 171 2.18 -14.01 2.73
C THR A 171 1.97 -15.53 2.70
N SER A 172 2.98 -16.33 3.10
CA SER A 172 2.85 -17.79 3.20
C SER A 172 1.70 -18.21 4.13
N ALA A 173 1.60 -17.58 5.31
CA ALA A 173 0.57 -17.94 6.29
C ALA A 173 -0.84 -17.68 5.77
N VAL A 174 -1.07 -16.52 5.14
CA VAL A 174 -2.39 -16.20 4.58
C VAL A 174 -2.69 -17.05 3.34
N ALA A 175 -1.70 -17.30 2.48
CA ALA A 175 -1.86 -18.19 1.32
C ALA A 175 -2.23 -19.62 1.73
N ILE A 176 -1.56 -20.17 2.75
CA ILE A 176 -1.87 -21.47 3.32
C ILE A 176 -3.27 -21.46 3.93
N ALA A 177 -3.63 -20.42 4.69
CA ALA A 177 -4.97 -20.27 5.28
C ALA A 177 -6.07 -20.25 4.22
N ALA A 178 -5.86 -19.54 3.11
CA ALA A 178 -6.77 -19.54 1.96
C ALA A 178 -6.92 -20.94 1.35
N ALA A 179 -5.79 -21.61 1.07
CA ALA A 179 -5.78 -22.92 0.41
C ALA A 179 -6.46 -24.03 1.23
N ILE A 180 -6.32 -24.02 2.56
CA ILE A 180 -6.94 -25.02 3.43
C ILE A 180 -8.31 -24.58 3.98
N SER A 181 -8.80 -23.40 3.59
CA SER A 181 -10.04 -22.79 4.09
C SER A 181 -10.07 -22.68 5.62
N ALA A 182 -9.00 -22.13 6.20
CA ALA A 182 -8.90 -21.93 7.64
C ALA A 182 -9.91 -20.89 8.15
N ASP A 183 -10.40 -21.07 9.38
CA ASP A 183 -11.37 -20.16 10.02
C ASP A 183 -10.74 -18.80 10.38
N ILE A 184 -9.44 -18.81 10.70
CA ILE A 184 -8.68 -17.60 11.03
C ILE A 184 -7.17 -17.81 10.82
N CYS A 185 -6.50 -16.76 10.34
CA CYS A 185 -5.06 -16.65 10.29
C CYS A 185 -4.56 -15.65 11.36
N GLU A 186 -3.91 -16.15 12.40
CA GLU A 186 -3.34 -15.33 13.47
C GLU A 186 -1.89 -14.98 13.15
N ILE A 187 -1.55 -13.68 13.12
CA ILE A 187 -0.20 -13.18 12.93
C ILE A 187 0.34 -12.71 14.28
N TYR A 188 1.29 -13.46 14.82
CA TYR A 188 1.96 -13.16 16.09
C TYR A 188 3.25 -12.37 15.88
N THR A 189 3.30 -11.22 16.54
CA THR A 189 4.37 -10.24 16.47
C THR A 189 4.67 -9.63 17.86
N ASP A 190 5.53 -8.62 17.94
CA ASP A 190 5.97 -7.94 19.17
C ASP A 190 5.09 -6.77 19.60
N VAL A 191 4.09 -6.42 18.79
CA VAL A 191 3.05 -5.45 19.14
C VAL A 191 1.75 -6.14 19.56
N PRO A 192 0.94 -5.52 20.45
CA PRO A 192 -0.33 -6.11 20.92
C PRO A 192 -1.36 -6.30 19.80
N GLY A 193 -1.31 -5.45 18.77
CA GLY A 193 -2.21 -5.45 17.62
C GLY A 193 -1.86 -4.30 16.69
N ILE A 194 -2.80 -3.91 15.83
CA ILE A 194 -2.70 -2.73 14.98
C ILE A 194 -3.13 -1.52 15.79
N LEU A 195 -2.29 -0.49 15.80
CA LEU A 195 -2.52 0.75 16.53
C LEU A 195 -2.97 1.85 15.56
N THR A 196 -3.64 2.88 16.09
CA THR A 196 -4.06 4.06 15.31
C THR A 196 -2.89 4.77 14.63
N THR A 197 -1.68 4.66 15.18
CA THR A 197 -0.44 5.21 14.61
C THR A 197 0.77 4.56 15.29
N ASP A 198 1.99 4.94 14.89
CA ASP A 198 3.23 4.44 15.48
C ASP A 198 3.38 4.89 16.96
N PRO A 199 3.36 3.96 17.93
CA PRO A 199 3.45 4.29 19.35
C PRO A 199 4.82 4.85 19.75
N ARG A 200 5.86 4.72 18.91
CA ARG A 200 7.18 5.31 19.15
C ARG A 200 7.16 6.82 18.99
N ILE A 201 6.26 7.34 18.14
CA ILE A 201 6.08 8.78 17.89
C ILE A 201 4.93 9.31 18.76
N VAL A 202 3.84 8.56 18.89
CA VAL A 202 2.66 8.93 19.68
C VAL A 202 2.38 7.85 20.75
N PRO A 203 2.91 7.97 21.98
CA PRO A 203 2.79 6.93 23.01
C PRO A 203 1.36 6.53 23.39
N LYS A 204 0.40 7.46 23.22
CA LYS A 204 -1.03 7.25 23.49
C LYS A 204 -1.79 6.63 22.30
N ALA A 205 -1.10 6.07 21.30
CA ALA A 205 -1.74 5.40 20.18
C ALA A 205 -2.69 4.29 20.68
N LYS A 206 -3.95 4.31 20.22
CA LYS A 206 -4.99 3.36 20.63
C LYS A 206 -4.87 2.07 19.83
N MET A 207 -5.04 0.92 20.49
CA MET A 207 -5.17 -0.35 19.78
C MET A 207 -6.56 -0.47 19.16
N LEU A 208 -6.60 -0.81 17.88
CA LEU A 208 -7.85 -1.08 17.17
C LEU A 208 -8.35 -2.48 17.53
N ALA A 209 -9.63 -2.61 17.86
CA ALA A 209 -10.23 -3.94 18.03
C ALA A 209 -10.41 -4.65 16.68
N GLU A 210 -10.70 -3.88 15.64
CA GLU A 210 -10.96 -4.35 14.29
C GLU A 210 -10.52 -3.31 13.24
N ILE A 211 -10.28 -3.75 12.02
CA ILE A 211 -10.03 -2.90 10.84
C ILE A 211 -10.42 -3.68 9.59
N ASN A 212 -10.90 -3.02 8.53
CA ASN A 212 -11.17 -3.73 7.28
C ASN A 212 -9.89 -3.88 6.43
N CYS A 213 -9.90 -4.80 5.46
CA CYS A 213 -8.74 -5.04 4.61
C CYS A 213 -8.30 -3.80 3.81
N ASP A 214 -9.23 -2.99 3.29
CA ASP A 214 -8.91 -1.82 2.46
C ASP A 214 -8.18 -0.74 3.29
N GLU A 215 -8.67 -0.45 4.50
CA GLU A 215 -8.03 0.45 5.46
C GLU A 215 -6.66 -0.08 5.90
N MET A 216 -6.56 -1.39 6.15
CA MET A 216 -5.30 -2.00 6.55
C MET A 216 -4.27 -1.98 5.41
N LEU A 217 -4.69 -2.18 4.15
CA LEU A 217 -3.82 -2.09 2.99
C LEU A 217 -3.21 -0.70 2.85
N GLU A 218 -4.04 0.34 2.95
CA GLU A 218 -3.59 1.73 2.90
C GLU A 218 -2.66 2.08 4.08
N LEU A 219 -2.93 1.60 5.30
CA LEU A 219 -2.04 1.83 6.44
C LEU A 219 -0.72 1.06 6.32
N ALA A 220 -0.75 -0.19 5.86
CA ALA A 220 0.42 -1.05 5.72
C ALA A 220 1.42 -0.48 4.71
N SER A 221 0.93 0.09 3.61
CA SER A 221 1.77 0.66 2.57
C SER A 221 2.45 1.96 3.01
N LEU A 222 1.82 2.70 3.93
CA LEU A 222 2.33 3.94 4.54
C LEU A 222 3.35 3.72 5.66
N GLY A 223 3.90 2.52 5.77
CA GLY A 223 4.96 2.21 6.74
C GLY A 223 4.46 1.75 8.11
N ALA A 224 3.18 1.37 8.26
CA ALA A 224 2.75 0.61 9.43
C ALA A 224 3.40 -0.79 9.41
N LYS A 225 4.57 -0.91 10.05
CA LYS A 225 5.48 -2.09 10.02
C LYS A 225 4.94 -3.34 10.76
N VAL A 226 3.62 -3.55 10.79
CA VAL A 226 2.98 -4.64 11.53
C VAL A 226 2.64 -5.82 10.62
N LEU A 227 2.22 -5.53 9.38
CA LEU A 227 1.84 -6.55 8.39
C LEU A 227 2.36 -6.17 7.01
N HIS A 228 2.72 -7.18 6.23
CA HIS A 228 3.07 -6.97 4.84
C HIS A 228 1.81 -6.79 3.96
N PRO A 229 1.73 -5.76 3.09
CA PRO A 229 0.54 -5.49 2.25
C PRO A 229 0.07 -6.70 1.44
N ARG A 230 1.00 -7.46 0.84
CA ARG A 230 0.68 -8.71 0.08
C ARG A 230 -0.14 -9.72 0.89
N SER A 231 0.11 -9.84 2.20
CA SER A 231 -0.64 -10.76 3.04
C SER A 231 -2.10 -10.31 3.25
N VAL A 232 -2.32 -9.00 3.38
CA VAL A 232 -3.66 -8.40 3.54
C VAL A 232 -4.43 -8.46 2.23
N GLU A 233 -3.74 -8.32 1.10
CA GLU A 233 -4.29 -8.49 -0.25
C GLU A 233 -4.84 -9.92 -0.44
N ILE A 234 -4.07 -10.96 -0.13
CA ILE A 234 -4.55 -12.34 -0.22
C ILE A 234 -5.75 -12.53 0.72
N ALA A 235 -5.70 -11.99 1.94
CA ALA A 235 -6.81 -12.11 2.87
C ALA A 235 -8.10 -11.48 2.33
N ARG A 236 -8.01 -10.28 1.74
CA ARG A 236 -9.12 -9.61 1.07
C ARG A 236 -9.68 -10.44 -0.07
N ASN A 237 -8.81 -10.91 -0.95
CA ASN A 237 -9.20 -11.58 -2.19
C ASN A 237 -9.80 -12.96 -1.96
N PHE A 238 -9.41 -13.65 -0.89
CA PHE A 238 -9.86 -15.00 -0.55
C PHE A 238 -10.80 -15.05 0.66
N GLY A 239 -11.17 -13.90 1.23
CA GLY A 239 -12.06 -13.85 2.39
C GLY A 239 -11.45 -14.44 3.67
N VAL A 240 -10.11 -14.45 3.80
CA VAL A 240 -9.43 -15.01 4.98
C VAL A 240 -9.52 -14.01 6.13
N LYS A 241 -10.16 -14.42 7.22
CA LYS A 241 -10.16 -13.62 8.45
C LYS A 241 -8.77 -13.63 9.07
N MET A 242 -8.20 -12.47 9.37
CA MET A 242 -6.90 -12.37 10.05
C MET A 242 -7.02 -11.78 11.45
N CYS A 243 -6.04 -12.05 12.30
CA CYS A 243 -5.89 -11.39 13.59
C CYS A 243 -4.42 -11.13 13.92
N VAL A 244 -4.07 -9.87 14.18
CA VAL A 244 -2.72 -9.49 14.64
C VAL A 244 -2.69 -9.52 16.15
N ARG A 245 -1.73 -10.26 16.72
CA ARG A 245 -1.59 -10.46 18.16
C ARG A 245 -0.13 -10.34 18.60
N SER A 246 0.07 -10.07 19.88
CA SER A 246 1.40 -10.20 20.48
C SER A 246 1.72 -11.66 20.82
N SER A 247 2.95 -12.11 20.60
CA SER A 247 3.42 -13.38 21.20
C SER A 247 3.91 -13.23 22.65
N TRP A 248 3.97 -12.01 23.19
CA TRP A 248 4.37 -11.71 24.57
C TRP A 248 3.19 -11.49 25.51
N LEU A 249 2.07 -11.02 24.97
CA LEU A 249 0.86 -10.71 25.71
C LEU A 249 -0.26 -11.69 25.32
N ASP A 250 -1.26 -11.82 26.19
CA ASP A 250 -2.46 -12.63 25.93
C ASP A 250 -3.67 -11.76 25.53
N ASP A 251 -3.42 -10.53 25.06
CA ASP A 251 -4.44 -9.62 24.55
C ASP A 251 -5.19 -10.21 23.35
N ALA A 252 -6.43 -9.74 23.14
CA ALA A 252 -7.28 -10.18 22.03
C ALA A 252 -6.69 -9.85 20.65
N GLY A 253 -5.87 -8.80 20.57
CA GLY A 253 -5.30 -8.30 19.32
C GLY A 253 -6.29 -7.51 18.48
N THR A 254 -5.95 -7.33 17.20
CA THR A 254 -6.81 -6.64 16.22
C THR A 254 -7.28 -7.62 15.16
N VAL A 255 -8.59 -7.67 14.91
CA VAL A 255 -9.17 -8.49 13.85
C VAL A 255 -9.18 -7.71 12.53
N ILE A 256 -8.67 -8.31 11.46
CA ILE A 256 -8.78 -7.74 10.11
C ILE A 256 -9.93 -8.42 9.40
N MET A 257 -10.91 -7.61 9.00
CA MET A 257 -12.14 -8.06 8.37
C MET A 257 -11.98 -8.07 6.86
N ALA A 258 -12.06 -9.27 6.28
CA ALA A 258 -12.15 -9.49 4.84
C ALA A 258 -13.62 -9.49 4.38
N PRO A 259 -13.89 -9.13 3.11
CA PRO A 259 -15.22 -9.28 2.53
C PRO A 259 -15.67 -10.75 2.55
N ARG A 260 -16.99 -10.98 2.75
CA ARG A 260 -17.58 -12.32 2.93
C ARG A 260 -17.43 -13.24 1.71
N PHE A 261 -17.35 -12.66 0.52
CA PHE A 261 -17.11 -13.36 -0.73
C PHE A 261 -15.83 -12.79 -1.33
N GLY A 262 -14.73 -13.52 -1.18
CA GLY A 262 -13.52 -13.25 -1.94
C GLY A 262 -13.73 -13.61 -3.40
N ASN A 263 -13.28 -12.76 -4.33
CA ASN A 263 -13.33 -13.03 -5.77
C ASN A 263 -12.08 -13.78 -6.28
N GLY A 264 -11.22 -14.26 -5.37
CA GLY A 264 -9.95 -14.89 -5.68
C GLY A 264 -10.11 -16.30 -6.26
N ASN A 265 -9.23 -16.65 -7.20
CA ASN A 265 -9.10 -18.00 -7.75
C ASN A 265 -8.00 -18.75 -6.99
N LEU A 266 -8.32 -19.87 -6.35
CA LEU A 266 -7.34 -20.63 -5.55
C LEU A 266 -6.18 -21.20 -6.40
N SER A 267 -6.34 -21.27 -7.71
CA SER A 267 -5.28 -21.64 -8.66
C SER A 267 -4.32 -20.48 -9.00
N ALA A 268 -4.62 -19.26 -8.54
CA ALA A 268 -3.83 -18.04 -8.75
C ALA A 268 -3.92 -17.11 -7.53
N LEU A 269 -3.16 -17.44 -6.48
CA LEU A 269 -3.19 -16.75 -5.19
C LEU A 269 -2.62 -15.32 -5.26
N GLU A 270 -1.47 -15.14 -5.92
CA GLU A 270 -0.80 -13.82 -6.04
C GLU A 270 -0.63 -13.34 -7.47
N VAL A 271 -0.91 -14.19 -8.47
CA VAL A 271 -0.78 -13.87 -9.90
C VAL A 271 -2.17 -13.70 -10.49
N ASN A 272 -2.91 -12.76 -9.92
CA ASN A 272 -4.19 -12.28 -10.45
C ASN A 272 -3.97 -11.01 -11.28
N ARG A 273 -5.02 -10.54 -11.97
CA ARG A 273 -5.01 -9.21 -12.60
C ARG A 273 -4.67 -8.15 -11.55
N PHE A 274 -3.62 -7.38 -11.81
CA PHE A 274 -3.09 -6.36 -10.90
C PHE A 274 -4.06 -5.19 -10.74
N VAL A 275 -4.85 -4.95 -11.77
CA VAL A 275 -6.03 -4.09 -11.76
C VAL A 275 -7.26 -5.01 -11.72
N GLU A 276 -8.15 -4.78 -10.77
CA GLU A 276 -9.38 -5.56 -10.60
C GLU A 276 -10.52 -5.00 -11.44
N ALA A 277 -10.60 -3.67 -11.54
CA ALA A 277 -11.67 -2.98 -12.21
C ALA A 277 -11.23 -1.60 -12.72
N VAL A 278 -11.95 -1.13 -13.73
CA VAL A 278 -12.01 0.28 -14.10
C VAL A 278 -13.34 0.86 -13.66
N SER A 279 -13.34 2.12 -13.22
CA SER A 279 -14.55 2.88 -12.87
C SER A 279 -14.50 4.25 -13.54
N ILE A 280 -15.67 4.80 -13.88
CA ILE A 280 -15.78 6.17 -14.37
C ILE A 280 -16.93 6.88 -13.66
N ASP A 281 -16.69 8.12 -13.27
CA ASP A 281 -17.69 9.00 -12.69
C ASP A 281 -17.86 10.24 -13.58
N TYR A 282 -19.05 10.38 -14.18
CA TYR A 282 -19.44 11.51 -15.01
C TYR A 282 -20.12 12.62 -14.22
N ASP A 283 -20.50 12.39 -12.95
CA ASP A 283 -21.07 13.41 -12.08
C ASP A 283 -19.95 14.15 -11.33
N GLN A 284 -19.00 14.69 -12.09
CA GLN A 284 -17.86 15.42 -11.57
C GLN A 284 -17.73 16.77 -12.26
N ALA A 285 -17.40 17.79 -11.47
CA ALA A 285 -16.94 19.08 -11.92
C ALA A 285 -15.61 19.40 -11.24
N LYS A 286 -14.77 20.20 -11.88
CA LYS A 286 -13.45 20.61 -11.41
C LYS A 286 -13.44 22.10 -11.12
N ILE A 287 -12.83 22.48 -10.00
CA ILE A 287 -12.42 23.85 -9.70
C ILE A 287 -10.93 23.84 -9.39
N ALA A 288 -10.18 24.76 -9.98
CA ALA A 288 -8.78 24.98 -9.65
C ALA A 288 -8.51 26.45 -9.34
N LEU A 289 -7.79 26.69 -8.24
CA LEU A 289 -7.23 27.98 -7.89
C LEU A 289 -5.77 27.98 -8.34
N LEU A 290 -5.43 28.90 -9.23
CA LEU A 290 -4.08 29.02 -9.79
C LEU A 290 -3.26 30.06 -9.05
N GLN A 291 -1.99 29.74 -8.81
CA GLN A 291 -1.01 30.59 -8.13
C GLN A 291 -1.50 31.14 -6.78
N VAL A 292 -2.01 30.27 -5.92
CA VAL A 292 -2.28 30.62 -4.52
C VAL A 292 -0.98 30.70 -3.73
N PRO A 293 -0.87 31.56 -2.69
CA PRO A 293 0.33 31.62 -1.86
C PRO A 293 0.68 30.26 -1.25
N ASP A 294 1.95 29.86 -1.31
CA ASP A 294 2.44 28.64 -0.66
C ASP A 294 2.84 28.93 0.79
N ARG A 295 1.85 28.92 1.67
CA ARG A 295 2.04 29.09 3.11
C ARG A 295 1.00 28.32 3.92
N PRO A 296 1.29 28.00 5.20
CA PRO A 296 0.33 27.36 6.09
C PRO A 296 -1.01 28.11 6.12
N GLY A 297 -2.10 27.35 6.08
CA GLY A 297 -3.47 27.89 6.22
C GLY A 297 -4.26 28.09 4.93
N ILE A 298 -3.62 28.15 3.76
CA ILE A 298 -4.34 28.37 2.47
C ILE A 298 -5.31 27.23 2.17
N ALA A 299 -4.84 25.97 2.17
CA ALA A 299 -5.71 24.81 1.98
C ALA A 299 -6.79 24.70 3.08
N SER A 300 -6.42 24.99 4.34
CA SER A 300 -7.38 25.00 5.46
C SER A 300 -8.53 25.98 5.21
N GLN A 301 -8.22 27.23 4.84
CA GLN A 301 -9.22 28.27 4.59
C GLN A 301 -10.21 27.85 3.49
N LEU A 302 -9.71 27.32 2.37
CA LEU A 302 -10.54 26.88 1.25
C LEU A 302 -11.48 25.74 1.65
N PHE A 303 -10.92 24.63 2.12
CA PHE A 303 -11.71 23.42 2.37
C PHE A 303 -12.60 23.54 3.60
N LYS A 304 -12.24 24.39 4.58
CA LYS A 304 -13.11 24.73 5.70
C LYS A 304 -14.36 25.48 5.23
N ALA A 305 -14.20 26.50 4.39
CA ALA A 305 -15.34 27.26 3.86
C ALA A 305 -16.28 26.40 3.00
N LEU A 306 -15.71 25.49 2.19
CA LEU A 306 -16.49 24.51 1.41
C LEU A 306 -17.27 23.56 2.34
N ALA A 307 -16.61 23.03 3.37
CA ALA A 307 -17.23 22.11 4.33
C ALA A 307 -18.34 22.79 5.17
N GLU A 308 -18.13 24.01 5.63
CA GLU A 308 -19.12 24.83 6.35
C GLU A 308 -20.35 25.12 5.48
N SER A 309 -20.18 25.15 4.16
CA SER A 309 -21.25 25.29 3.17
C SER A 309 -21.92 23.95 2.80
N GLY A 310 -21.54 22.85 3.46
CA GLY A 310 -22.09 21.51 3.21
C GLY A 310 -21.62 20.85 1.91
N ILE A 311 -20.55 21.37 1.29
CA ILE A 311 -20.01 20.82 0.04
C ILE A 311 -19.07 19.66 0.38
N ASN A 312 -19.30 18.51 -0.23
CA ASN A 312 -18.36 17.39 -0.18
C ASN A 312 -17.46 17.44 -1.42
N VAL A 313 -16.15 17.40 -1.18
CA VAL A 313 -15.12 17.35 -2.23
C VAL A 313 -14.62 15.92 -2.36
N ASP A 314 -14.24 15.53 -3.56
CA ASP A 314 -13.80 14.17 -3.89
C ASP A 314 -12.28 14.11 -4.06
N LEU A 315 -11.76 14.48 -5.23
CA LEU A 315 -10.32 14.62 -5.42
C LEU A 315 -9.85 15.98 -4.90
N ILE A 316 -8.72 15.98 -4.17
CA ILE A 316 -7.96 17.18 -3.82
C ILE A 316 -6.52 16.95 -4.31
N ILE A 317 -6.05 17.88 -5.12
CA ILE A 317 -4.77 17.81 -5.82
C ILE A 317 -4.06 19.13 -5.59
N GLN A 318 -2.88 19.06 -4.99
CA GLN A 318 -1.97 20.19 -4.89
C GLN A 318 -0.60 19.74 -5.38
N ALA A 319 -0.14 20.33 -6.48
CA ALA A 319 1.17 20.07 -7.07
C ALA A 319 2.12 21.24 -6.76
N VAL A 320 3.41 20.98 -6.91
CA VAL A 320 4.49 21.95 -6.68
C VAL A 320 4.75 22.72 -7.98
N GLN A 321 4.77 24.05 -7.91
CA GLN A 321 5.06 24.91 -9.06
C GLN A 321 6.53 25.28 -9.27
N GLU A 322 6.87 25.70 -10.48
CA GLU A 322 8.16 26.34 -10.83
C GLU A 322 8.40 27.66 -10.07
N GLN A 323 7.36 28.47 -9.83
CA GLN A 323 7.52 29.72 -9.11
C GLN A 323 7.58 29.50 -7.60
N GLU A 324 8.68 29.93 -6.98
CA GLU A 324 8.83 29.90 -5.52
C GLU A 324 7.73 30.72 -4.84
N GLY A 325 7.08 30.11 -3.84
CA GLY A 325 6.11 30.77 -2.96
C GLY A 325 4.66 30.76 -3.45
N VAL A 326 4.35 30.06 -4.55
CA VAL A 326 2.97 29.84 -5.02
C VAL A 326 2.74 28.36 -5.36
N ASN A 327 1.49 27.93 -5.31
CA ASN A 327 1.04 26.59 -5.68
C ASN A 327 -0.34 26.66 -6.36
N ASP A 328 -0.74 25.56 -6.99
CA ASP A 328 -2.11 25.37 -7.48
C ASP A 328 -2.87 24.39 -6.61
N ILE A 329 -4.13 24.70 -6.31
CA ILE A 329 -5.04 23.78 -5.62
C ILE A 329 -6.22 23.48 -6.52
N ALA A 330 -6.35 22.22 -6.93
CA ALA A 330 -7.47 21.73 -7.71
C ALA A 330 -8.27 20.69 -6.93
N PHE A 331 -9.58 20.69 -7.13
CA PHE A 331 -10.45 19.69 -6.53
C PHE A 331 -11.63 19.37 -7.43
N THR A 332 -12.19 18.17 -7.23
CA THR A 332 -13.43 17.75 -7.89
C THR A 332 -14.59 17.64 -6.91
N LEU A 333 -15.80 17.80 -7.42
CA LEU A 333 -17.03 17.71 -6.65
C LEU A 333 -18.22 17.32 -7.55
N PRO A 334 -19.34 16.84 -6.99
CA PRO A 334 -20.55 16.55 -7.76
C PRO A 334 -21.06 17.77 -8.52
N LYS A 335 -21.54 17.60 -9.77
CA LYS A 335 -21.97 18.73 -10.62
C LYS A 335 -23.05 19.58 -9.98
N ALA A 336 -23.93 18.95 -9.20
CA ALA A 336 -24.99 19.62 -8.44
C ALA A 336 -24.47 20.71 -7.48
N ASN A 337 -23.24 20.58 -6.98
CA ASN A 337 -22.65 21.53 -6.02
C ASN A 337 -21.78 22.62 -6.69
N LEU A 338 -21.59 22.59 -8.01
CA LEU A 338 -20.66 23.45 -8.73
C LEU A 338 -20.92 24.94 -8.52
N ALA A 339 -22.16 25.39 -8.71
CA ALA A 339 -22.51 26.80 -8.60
C ALA A 339 -22.26 27.37 -7.18
N LEU A 340 -22.58 26.58 -6.15
CA LEU A 340 -22.33 26.96 -4.77
C LEU A 340 -20.82 26.95 -4.46
N ALA A 341 -20.11 25.92 -4.89
CA ALA A 341 -18.66 25.80 -4.68
C ALA A 341 -17.87 26.92 -5.36
N GLU A 342 -18.22 27.28 -6.60
CA GLU A 342 -17.63 28.42 -7.30
C GLU A 342 -17.88 29.74 -6.55
N THR A 343 -19.12 29.96 -6.11
CA THR A 343 -19.48 31.17 -5.35
C THR A 343 -18.67 31.29 -4.06
N VAL A 344 -18.59 30.20 -3.29
CA VAL A 344 -17.79 30.14 -2.06
C VAL A 344 -16.32 30.39 -2.37
N THR A 345 -15.76 29.70 -3.36
CA THR A 345 -14.33 29.79 -3.73
C THR A 345 -13.96 31.21 -4.15
N ARG A 346 -14.76 31.85 -5.02
CA ARG A 346 -14.53 33.23 -5.47
C ARG A 346 -14.71 34.28 -4.39
N SER A 347 -15.50 33.97 -3.34
CA SER A 347 -15.71 34.87 -2.21
C SER A 347 -14.52 34.92 -1.25
N LEU A 348 -13.64 33.90 -1.28
CA LEU A 348 -12.48 33.82 -0.41
C LEU A 348 -11.38 34.75 -0.90
N LYS A 349 -10.85 35.58 0.00
CA LYS A 349 -9.66 36.41 -0.25
C LYS A 349 -8.41 35.56 -0.07
N MET A 350 -8.03 34.82 -1.10
CA MET A 350 -6.89 33.88 -1.08
C MET A 350 -5.70 34.33 -1.92
N ASP A 351 -5.70 35.57 -2.42
CA ASP A 351 -4.66 36.12 -3.30
C ASP A 351 -4.33 35.22 -4.52
N ALA A 352 -5.31 34.41 -4.96
CA ALA A 352 -5.17 33.57 -6.15
C ALA A 352 -5.15 34.44 -7.42
N GLN A 353 -4.31 34.09 -8.38
CA GLN A 353 -4.25 34.80 -9.67
C GLN A 353 -5.54 34.57 -10.46
N SER A 354 -6.05 33.34 -10.49
CA SER A 354 -7.30 33.01 -11.18
C SER A 354 -7.98 31.77 -10.61
N VAL A 355 -9.27 31.63 -10.91
CA VAL A 355 -10.07 30.43 -10.58
C VAL A 355 -10.65 29.88 -11.87
N ALA A 356 -10.19 28.69 -12.25
CA ALA A 356 -10.67 27.94 -13.39
C ALA A 356 -11.76 26.95 -12.96
N VAL A 357 -12.81 26.84 -13.76
CA VAL A 357 -13.95 25.96 -13.49
C VAL A 357 -14.28 25.19 -14.75
N ASP A 358 -14.47 23.88 -14.62
CA ASP A 358 -14.82 23.00 -15.73
C ASP A 358 -15.87 21.98 -15.30
N ALA A 359 -17.04 22.02 -15.94
CA ALA A 359 -18.17 21.13 -15.67
C ALA A 359 -18.18 19.89 -16.59
N GLU A 360 -17.36 19.87 -17.64
CA GLU A 360 -17.38 18.85 -18.69
C GLU A 360 -16.22 17.87 -18.52
N VAL A 361 -16.02 17.41 -17.28
CA VAL A 361 -15.00 16.44 -16.91
C VAL A 361 -15.61 15.12 -16.42
N ALA A 362 -14.82 14.06 -16.48
CA ALA A 362 -15.10 12.76 -15.87
C ALA A 362 -13.87 12.27 -15.09
N LYS A 363 -14.10 11.58 -13.97
CA LYS A 363 -13.06 10.90 -13.19
C LYS A 363 -13.01 9.44 -13.61
N ILE A 364 -11.95 9.02 -14.30
CA ILE A 364 -11.69 7.61 -14.61
C ILE A 364 -10.63 7.07 -13.66
N SER A 365 -10.88 5.89 -13.09
CA SER A 365 -9.95 5.27 -12.15
C SER A 365 -9.77 3.78 -12.41
N ILE A 366 -8.53 3.31 -12.27
CA ILE A 366 -8.24 1.88 -12.10
C ILE A 366 -8.09 1.57 -10.61
N ILE A 367 -8.62 0.43 -10.18
CA ILE A 367 -8.60 -0.03 -8.80
C ILE A 367 -7.99 -1.43 -8.79
N GLY A 368 -7.03 -1.67 -7.91
CA GLY A 368 -6.41 -2.98 -7.75
C GLY A 368 -5.39 -3.01 -6.63
N VAL A 369 -5.52 -3.97 -5.73
CA VAL A 369 -4.57 -4.18 -4.64
C VAL A 369 -3.22 -4.72 -5.14
N GLY A 370 -3.23 -5.45 -6.27
CA GLY A 370 -2.03 -5.97 -6.92
C GLY A 370 -1.14 -4.89 -7.57
N MET A 371 -1.54 -3.62 -7.50
CA MET A 371 -0.75 -2.47 -7.97
C MET A 371 0.35 -2.06 -6.99
N ILE A 372 0.19 -2.38 -5.69
CA ILE A 372 1.11 -1.94 -4.62
C ILE A 372 2.53 -2.42 -4.91
N GLY A 373 3.47 -1.47 -4.91
CA GLY A 373 4.89 -1.76 -5.09
C GLY A 373 5.26 -2.30 -6.47
N ARG A 374 4.33 -2.26 -7.45
CA ARG A 374 4.58 -2.78 -8.79
C ARG A 374 4.88 -1.66 -9.79
N PRO A 375 6.08 -1.66 -10.41
CA PRO A 375 6.38 -0.77 -11.53
C PRO A 375 5.45 -1.05 -12.72
N GLY A 376 5.07 0.01 -13.45
CA GLY A 376 4.47 -0.10 -14.78
C GLY A 376 2.95 0.01 -14.85
N VAL A 377 2.22 -0.14 -13.75
CA VAL A 377 0.75 -0.05 -13.81
C VAL A 377 0.28 1.36 -14.22
N ALA A 378 0.86 2.40 -13.63
CA ALA A 378 0.56 3.79 -14.00
C ALA A 378 0.93 4.07 -15.46
N ALA A 379 2.13 3.67 -15.88
CA ALA A 379 2.61 3.86 -17.25
C ALA A 379 1.69 3.17 -18.28
N GLN A 380 1.26 1.93 -17.99
CA GLN A 380 0.31 1.20 -18.83
C GLN A 380 -1.05 1.89 -18.93
N MET A 381 -1.59 2.44 -17.83
CA MET A 381 -2.84 3.20 -17.86
C MET A 381 -2.70 4.45 -18.74
N PHE A 382 -1.64 5.23 -18.54
CA PHE A 382 -1.41 6.45 -19.31
C PHE A 382 -1.14 6.15 -20.79
N GLY A 383 -0.45 5.05 -21.08
CA GLY A 383 -0.24 4.54 -22.44
C GLY A 383 -1.55 4.18 -23.12
N ALA A 384 -2.43 3.44 -22.44
CA ALA A 384 -3.75 3.09 -22.96
C ALA A 384 -4.61 4.33 -23.26
N LEU A 385 -4.60 5.33 -22.37
CA LEU A 385 -5.30 6.60 -22.61
C LEU A 385 -4.71 7.34 -23.81
N ALA A 386 -3.38 7.37 -23.92
CA ALA A 386 -2.69 8.01 -25.03
C ALA A 386 -2.97 7.36 -26.39
N GLU A 387 -3.02 6.02 -26.46
CA GLU A 387 -3.38 5.27 -27.67
C GLU A 387 -4.80 5.57 -28.15
N ALA A 388 -5.69 5.93 -27.22
CA ALA A 388 -7.05 6.35 -27.51
C ALA A 388 -7.19 7.87 -27.73
N ASP A 389 -6.08 8.60 -27.80
CA ASP A 389 -6.01 10.06 -27.94
C ASP A 389 -6.76 10.81 -26.83
N VAL A 390 -6.76 10.26 -25.61
CA VAL A 390 -7.40 10.85 -24.43
C VAL A 390 -6.36 11.63 -23.64
N ASN A 391 -6.55 12.95 -23.52
CA ASN A 391 -5.66 13.78 -22.71
C ASN A 391 -5.98 13.67 -21.21
N ILE A 392 -4.94 13.65 -20.38
CA ILE A 392 -5.07 13.58 -18.93
C ILE A 392 -4.94 14.99 -18.37
N GLN A 393 -6.00 15.50 -17.77
CA GLN A 393 -6.02 16.85 -17.19
C GLN A 393 -5.43 16.88 -15.78
N MET A 394 -5.75 15.88 -14.95
CA MET A 394 -5.24 15.76 -13.58
C MET A 394 -5.00 14.30 -13.22
N ILE A 395 -4.04 14.05 -12.33
CA ILE A 395 -3.71 12.73 -11.79
C ILE A 395 -3.70 12.80 -10.27
N SER A 396 -4.34 11.83 -9.62
CA SER A 396 -4.23 11.59 -8.19
C SER A 396 -4.14 10.10 -7.93
N THR A 397 -3.18 9.68 -7.10
CA THR A 397 -2.99 8.27 -6.77
C THR A 397 -3.06 7.99 -5.28
N SER A 398 -3.51 6.78 -4.99
CA SER A 398 -3.31 6.06 -3.74
C SER A 398 -2.68 4.72 -4.07
N GLU A 399 -2.49 3.88 -3.07
CA GLU A 399 -1.69 2.66 -3.21
C GLU A 399 -2.43 1.57 -3.97
N ILE A 400 -3.77 1.63 -3.95
CA ILE A 400 -4.66 0.67 -4.59
C ILE A 400 -5.50 1.28 -5.72
N LYS A 401 -5.30 2.57 -6.03
CA LYS A 401 -6.12 3.30 -7.01
C LYS A 401 -5.36 4.44 -7.68
N ILE A 402 -5.46 4.50 -9.01
CA ILE A 402 -4.99 5.63 -9.81
C ILE A 402 -6.21 6.29 -10.44
N SER A 403 -6.40 7.59 -10.22
CA SER A 403 -7.50 8.38 -10.75
C SER A 403 -6.98 9.45 -11.70
N CYS A 404 -7.60 9.56 -12.86
CA CYS A 404 -7.35 10.60 -13.84
C CYS A 404 -8.62 11.39 -14.08
N VAL A 405 -8.49 12.71 -14.18
CA VAL A 405 -9.56 13.57 -14.71
C VAL A 405 -9.34 13.79 -16.19
N ILE A 406 -10.36 13.51 -16.98
CA ILE A 406 -10.37 13.60 -18.44
C ILE A 406 -11.59 14.40 -18.90
N ALA A 407 -11.62 14.82 -20.16
CA ALA A 407 -12.82 15.39 -20.75
C ALA A 407 -13.97 14.37 -20.73
N ALA A 408 -15.17 14.79 -20.34
CA ALA A 408 -16.34 13.92 -20.26
C ALA A 408 -16.67 13.26 -21.62
N ALA A 409 -16.44 13.97 -22.72
CA ALA A 409 -16.65 13.47 -24.09
C ALA A 409 -15.74 12.28 -24.46
N ASP A 410 -14.61 12.10 -23.78
CA ASP A 410 -13.67 11.01 -24.04
C ASP A 410 -13.88 9.79 -23.12
N GLY A 411 -14.86 9.84 -22.22
CA GLY A 411 -15.08 8.81 -21.21
C GLY A 411 -15.27 7.40 -21.79
N GLU A 412 -16.09 7.24 -22.84
CA GLU A 412 -16.31 5.93 -23.47
C GLU A 412 -15.04 5.35 -24.11
N LYS A 413 -14.26 6.20 -24.80
CA LYS A 413 -12.98 5.80 -25.40
C LYS A 413 -11.97 5.38 -24.32
N ALA A 414 -11.90 6.16 -23.24
CA ALA A 414 -11.01 5.92 -22.12
C ALA A 414 -11.32 4.58 -21.43
N ILE A 415 -12.60 4.30 -21.16
CA ILE A 415 -13.04 3.01 -20.60
C ILE A 415 -12.63 1.87 -21.54
N ALA A 416 -13.00 1.95 -22.82
CA ALA A 416 -12.73 0.88 -23.77
C ALA A 416 -11.23 0.60 -23.92
N SER A 417 -10.39 1.64 -23.86
CA SER A 417 -8.94 1.49 -23.91
C SER A 417 -8.37 0.82 -22.66
N ILE A 418 -8.76 1.28 -21.46
CA ILE A 418 -8.31 0.68 -20.19
C ILE A 418 -8.81 -0.76 -20.05
N GLN A 419 -10.07 -1.04 -20.40
CA GLN A 419 -10.61 -2.41 -20.39
C GLN A 419 -9.80 -3.34 -21.30
N ARG A 420 -9.40 -2.87 -22.49
CA ARG A 420 -8.55 -3.64 -23.40
C ARG A 420 -7.15 -3.84 -22.85
N ALA A 421 -6.55 -2.79 -22.28
CA ALA A 421 -5.17 -2.81 -21.81
C ALA A 421 -4.97 -3.71 -20.57
N PHE A 422 -5.95 -3.72 -19.66
CA PHE A 422 -5.87 -4.50 -18.41
C PHE A 422 -6.72 -5.76 -18.41
N ASP A 423 -7.56 -5.96 -19.43
CA ASP A 423 -8.56 -7.03 -19.50
C ASP A 423 -9.45 -7.01 -18.24
N VAL A 424 -10.13 -5.90 -17.93
CA VAL A 424 -10.90 -5.74 -16.68
C VAL A 424 -12.36 -5.33 -16.91
N PRO A 425 -13.29 -5.74 -16.02
CA PRO A 425 -14.67 -5.28 -16.11
C PRO A 425 -14.81 -3.80 -15.72
N LEU A 426 -15.87 -3.17 -16.24
CA LEU A 426 -16.32 -1.86 -15.77
C LEU A 426 -17.10 -2.05 -14.47
N GLN A 427 -16.65 -1.41 -13.40
CA GLN A 427 -17.38 -1.29 -12.15
C GLN A 427 -18.26 -0.04 -12.21
N GLN A 428 -19.57 -0.20 -12.01
CA GLN A 428 -20.47 0.94 -11.92
C GLN A 428 -20.15 1.75 -10.67
N VAL A 429 -19.93 3.06 -10.85
CA VAL A 429 -19.90 4.01 -9.74
C VAL A 429 -21.31 4.08 -9.18
N THR A 430 -21.52 3.45 -8.03
CA THR A 430 -22.74 3.68 -7.27
C THR A 430 -22.65 5.09 -6.72
N SER A 431 -23.49 5.99 -7.26
CA SER A 431 -23.85 7.25 -6.59
C SER A 431 -24.15 6.92 -5.13
N SER A 432 -23.84 7.85 -4.21
CA SER A 432 -23.80 7.75 -2.74
C SER A 432 -25.05 7.20 -1.99
N ALA A 433 -25.93 6.44 -2.66
CA ALA A 433 -27.06 5.73 -2.11
C ALA A 433 -27.21 4.32 -2.74
N ALA A 434 -26.53 3.31 -2.19
CA ALA A 434 -26.88 1.89 -2.39
C ALA A 434 -26.46 1.03 -1.17
N PRO A 435 -27.19 -0.07 -0.85
CA PRO A 435 -27.36 -0.55 0.53
C PRO A 435 -26.33 -1.58 1.03
N ASP A 436 -25.37 -2.00 0.20
CA ASP A 436 -24.52 -3.17 0.46
C ASP A 436 -23.02 -2.88 0.60
N ARG A 437 -22.62 -1.59 0.70
CA ARG A 437 -21.36 -1.33 1.40
C ARG A 437 -21.55 -1.92 2.78
N VAL A 438 -20.66 -2.81 3.20
CA VAL A 438 -20.59 -3.22 4.60
C VAL A 438 -20.35 -1.94 5.37
N LYS A 439 -21.42 -1.22 5.76
CA LYS A 439 -21.39 -0.31 6.88
C LYS A 439 -20.84 -1.19 7.96
N SER A 440 -19.57 -1.00 8.29
CA SER A 440 -18.99 -1.57 9.47
C SER A 440 -20.03 -1.31 10.56
N ARG A 441 -20.73 -2.35 11.02
CA ARG A 441 -21.72 -2.22 12.10
C ARG A 441 -21.04 -1.87 13.43
N HIS A 442 -19.75 -1.56 13.41
CA HIS A 442 -18.85 -1.78 14.51
C HIS A 442 -18.00 -0.54 14.86
N HIS A 443 -17.92 0.50 14.01
CA HIS A 443 -17.33 1.78 14.40
C HIS A 443 -17.87 2.99 13.61
N SER A 444 -18.03 4.13 14.30
CA SER A 444 -18.57 5.39 13.75
C SER A 444 -17.49 6.43 13.44
N GLU A 445 -16.22 6.15 13.76
CA GLU A 445 -15.14 7.12 13.57
C GLU A 445 -14.85 7.29 12.06
N PRO A 446 -14.67 8.53 11.57
CA PRO A 446 -14.31 8.77 10.16
C PRO A 446 -12.93 8.23 9.80
N ILE A 447 -11.99 8.33 10.74
CA ILE A 447 -10.59 7.97 10.57
C ILE A 447 -10.25 6.83 11.53
N ARG A 448 -9.52 5.84 11.02
CA ARG A 448 -9.06 4.68 11.80
C ARG A 448 -7.59 4.77 12.16
N GLY A 449 -6.79 5.42 11.34
CA GLY A 449 -5.38 5.59 11.63
C GLY A 449 -4.72 6.73 10.87
N VAL A 450 -3.53 7.07 11.36
CA VAL A 450 -2.62 8.05 10.76
C VAL A 450 -1.26 7.38 10.63
N ALA A 451 -0.62 7.54 9.48
CA ALA A 451 0.70 6.98 9.22
C ALA A 451 1.65 8.05 8.71
N LEU A 452 2.93 7.85 8.98
CA LEU A 452 4.05 8.69 8.56
C LEU A 452 5.06 7.84 7.81
N ASP A 453 5.37 8.24 6.58
CA ASP A 453 6.43 7.67 5.76
C ASP A 453 7.53 8.71 5.54
N ARG A 454 8.73 8.39 6.06
CA ARG A 454 9.93 9.23 5.97
C ARG A 454 10.93 8.73 4.92
N ASN A 455 10.66 7.59 4.28
CA ASN A 455 11.59 6.99 3.31
C ASN A 455 11.23 7.37 1.86
N ARG A 456 10.83 8.62 1.65
CA ARG A 456 10.35 9.12 0.36
C ARG A 456 11.14 10.33 -0.08
N ALA A 457 11.32 10.44 -1.39
CA ALA A 457 11.81 11.63 -2.05
C ALA A 457 10.81 12.06 -3.12
N ARG A 458 10.68 13.38 -3.30
CA ARG A 458 9.86 14.00 -4.34
C ARG A 458 10.70 14.21 -5.59
N ILE A 459 10.12 13.91 -6.74
CA ILE A 459 10.61 14.34 -8.04
C ILE A 459 9.51 15.13 -8.72
N ALA A 460 9.81 16.32 -9.23
CA ALA A 460 8.89 17.11 -10.03
C ALA A 460 9.49 17.36 -11.41
N VAL A 461 8.71 17.06 -12.44
CA VAL A 461 9.06 17.27 -13.85
C VAL A 461 8.22 18.43 -14.37
N GLN A 462 8.89 19.52 -14.74
CA GLN A 462 8.24 20.78 -15.09
C GLN A 462 8.13 20.98 -16.60
N LYS A 463 7.24 21.87 -17.03
CA LYS A 463 7.03 22.26 -18.45
C LYS A 463 6.80 21.07 -19.37
N ILE A 464 6.01 20.09 -18.94
CA ILE A 464 5.67 18.93 -19.76
C ILE A 464 4.63 19.39 -20.78
N PRO A 465 4.84 19.21 -22.09
CA PRO A 465 3.82 19.52 -23.09
C PRO A 465 2.48 18.87 -22.76
N ASP A 466 1.40 19.65 -22.68
CA ASP A 466 0.06 19.14 -22.37
C ASP A 466 -0.58 18.47 -23.60
N ARG A 467 -0.18 17.21 -23.84
CA ARG A 467 -0.72 16.38 -24.91
C ARG A 467 -0.73 14.90 -24.53
N PRO A 468 -1.61 14.09 -25.15
CA PRO A 468 -1.67 12.66 -24.91
C PRO A 468 -0.31 11.96 -25.04
N GLY A 469 -0.01 11.06 -24.09
CA GLY A 469 1.17 10.20 -24.11
C GLY A 469 2.44 10.76 -23.47
N MET A 470 2.47 12.02 -23.02
CA MET A 470 3.64 12.56 -22.32
C MET A 470 3.87 11.88 -20.96
N ALA A 471 2.82 11.74 -20.15
CA ALA A 471 2.90 11.04 -18.87
C ALA A 471 3.37 9.58 -19.06
N ALA A 472 2.80 8.85 -20.03
CA ALA A 472 3.19 7.47 -20.34
C ALA A 472 4.70 7.35 -20.60
N LYS A 473 5.23 8.18 -21.51
CA LYS A 473 6.65 8.20 -21.87
C LYS A 473 7.57 8.52 -20.69
N ILE A 474 7.18 9.46 -19.82
CA ILE A 474 7.95 9.79 -18.62
C ILE A 474 8.04 8.58 -17.69
N PHE A 475 6.90 7.94 -17.43
CA PHE A 475 6.85 6.82 -16.50
C PHE A 475 7.44 5.53 -17.07
N ASP A 476 7.37 5.28 -18.38
CA ASP A 476 8.05 4.15 -19.03
C ASP A 476 9.56 4.15 -18.74
N GLN A 477 10.21 5.32 -18.70
CA GLN A 477 11.63 5.42 -18.37
C GLN A 477 11.95 4.96 -16.93
N LEU A 478 11.01 5.14 -16.01
CA LEU A 478 11.16 4.67 -14.63
C LEU A 478 10.90 3.17 -14.52
N VAL A 479 9.99 2.65 -15.34
CA VAL A 479 9.68 1.20 -15.42
C VAL A 479 10.87 0.42 -15.96
N GLU A 480 11.58 0.94 -16.97
CA GLU A 480 12.81 0.33 -17.49
C GLU A 480 13.90 0.17 -16.42
N GLN A 481 13.88 1.03 -15.39
CA GLN A 481 14.79 0.97 -14.24
C GLN A 481 14.19 0.19 -13.05
N ASN A 482 13.03 -0.44 -13.22
CA ASN A 482 12.28 -1.17 -12.19
C ASN A 482 11.96 -0.31 -10.95
N ILE A 483 11.70 0.98 -11.15
CA ILE A 483 11.38 1.94 -10.09
C ILE A 483 9.88 1.91 -9.82
N SER A 484 9.50 1.69 -8.56
CA SER A 484 8.11 1.75 -8.12
C SER A 484 7.76 3.16 -7.65
N LEU A 485 6.57 3.60 -8.04
CA LEU A 485 6.00 4.88 -7.67
C LEU A 485 4.97 4.68 -6.57
N ASP A 486 4.81 5.68 -5.72
CA ASP A 486 3.87 5.65 -4.58
C ASP A 486 2.77 6.71 -4.76
N MET A 487 3.15 7.97 -4.94
CA MET A 487 2.23 9.07 -5.15
C MET A 487 2.53 9.73 -6.50
N ILE A 488 1.52 9.96 -7.34
CA ILE A 488 1.62 10.78 -8.55
C ILE A 488 0.55 11.86 -8.48
N VAL A 489 0.97 13.09 -8.71
CA VAL A 489 0.14 14.29 -8.66
C VAL A 489 0.40 15.08 -9.94
N GLN A 490 -0.66 15.35 -10.68
CA GLN A 490 -0.66 16.31 -11.78
C GLN A 490 -1.84 17.24 -11.57
N SER A 491 -1.56 18.54 -11.48
CA SER A 491 -2.58 19.59 -11.38
C SER A 491 -3.03 20.05 -12.78
N GLN A 492 -3.79 21.13 -12.84
CA GLN A 492 -4.25 21.75 -14.07
C GLN A 492 -3.10 22.29 -14.93
N SER A 493 -3.28 22.26 -16.26
CA SER A 493 -2.35 22.87 -17.20
C SER A 493 -2.24 24.38 -17.02
N SER A 494 -1.01 24.85 -17.12
CA SER A 494 -0.64 26.26 -17.19
C SER A 494 -0.23 26.62 -18.61
N CYS A 495 -0.29 27.90 -18.96
CA CYS A 495 0.19 28.40 -20.25
C CYS A 495 1.45 29.24 -20.04
N ASP A 496 2.43 29.09 -20.94
CA ASP A 496 3.60 29.96 -20.94
C ASP A 496 3.29 31.32 -21.61
N HIS A 497 4.29 32.20 -21.66
CA HIS A 497 4.17 33.52 -22.30
C HIS A 497 3.87 33.43 -23.82
N ASN A 498 4.02 32.25 -24.44
CA ASN A 498 3.76 31.97 -25.85
C ASN A 498 2.45 31.19 -26.06
N GLU A 499 1.59 31.08 -25.04
CA GLU A 499 0.32 30.34 -25.06
C GLU A 499 0.46 28.82 -25.30
N ILE A 500 1.64 28.25 -25.06
CA ILE A 500 1.82 26.79 -25.12
C ILE A 500 1.40 26.19 -23.78
N ALA A 501 0.40 25.30 -23.82
CA ALA A 501 -0.07 24.58 -22.65
C ALA A 501 0.97 23.55 -22.17
N PHE A 502 1.30 23.62 -20.88
CA PHE A 502 2.18 22.69 -20.21
C PHE A 502 1.62 22.25 -18.86
N ASN A 503 2.04 21.06 -18.43
CA ASN A 503 1.73 20.47 -17.16
C ASN A 503 2.99 20.31 -16.32
N GLU A 504 2.76 20.09 -15.02
CA GLU A 504 3.78 19.67 -14.08
C GLU A 504 3.32 18.36 -13.45
N ILE A 505 4.22 17.38 -13.40
CA ILE A 505 3.95 16.09 -12.76
C ILE A 505 4.94 15.96 -11.61
N ALA A 506 4.40 15.85 -10.40
CA ALA A 506 5.17 15.56 -9.20
C ALA A 506 4.83 14.16 -8.70
N PHE A 507 5.83 13.42 -8.26
CA PHE A 507 5.64 12.08 -7.73
C PHE A 507 6.66 11.73 -6.65
N THR A 508 6.36 10.70 -5.87
CA THR A 508 7.25 10.20 -4.82
C THR A 508 7.85 8.84 -5.17
N VAL A 509 9.13 8.67 -4.84
CA VAL A 509 9.89 7.42 -4.95
C VAL A 509 10.57 7.11 -3.62
N ALA A 510 11.06 5.87 -3.45
CA ALA A 510 11.94 5.56 -2.34
C ALA A 510 13.25 6.37 -2.44
N ILE A 511 13.80 6.83 -1.32
CA ILE A 511 15.06 7.60 -1.30
C ILE A 511 16.20 6.83 -1.99
N SER A 512 16.22 5.50 -1.86
CA SER A 512 17.19 4.62 -2.52
C SER A 512 17.14 4.66 -4.05
N ASP A 513 16.00 5.02 -4.63
CA ASP A 513 15.79 5.06 -6.08
C ASP A 513 15.90 6.47 -6.67
N LEU A 514 16.01 7.51 -5.84
CA LEU A 514 16.02 8.92 -6.24
C LEU A 514 17.06 9.21 -7.34
N ASN A 515 18.32 8.86 -7.10
CA ASN A 515 19.41 9.13 -8.04
C ASN A 515 19.23 8.41 -9.38
N LYS A 516 18.68 7.19 -9.36
CA LYS A 516 18.40 6.40 -10.57
C LYS A 516 17.28 7.04 -11.37
N ALA A 517 16.19 7.43 -10.71
CA ALA A 517 15.06 8.11 -11.32
C ALA A 517 15.47 9.46 -11.93
N GLU A 518 16.19 10.28 -11.18
CA GLU A 518 16.66 11.60 -11.64
C GLU A 518 17.53 11.46 -12.90
N THR A 519 18.50 10.55 -12.88
CA THR A 519 19.40 10.30 -14.01
C THR A 519 18.62 9.83 -15.24
N ALA A 520 17.67 8.92 -15.05
CA ALA A 520 16.82 8.43 -16.13
C ALA A 520 16.02 9.58 -16.75
N LEU A 521 15.35 10.41 -15.96
CA LEU A 521 14.53 11.51 -16.48
C LEU A 521 15.39 12.57 -17.18
N LYS A 522 16.46 13.06 -16.55
CA LYS A 522 17.33 14.09 -17.15
C LYS A 522 17.89 13.69 -18.51
N LYS A 523 18.15 12.39 -18.74
CA LYS A 523 18.61 11.86 -20.03
C LYS A 523 17.60 12.06 -21.16
N TYR A 524 16.30 12.00 -20.87
CA TYR A 524 15.23 12.08 -21.88
C TYR A 524 14.50 13.43 -21.91
N ALA A 525 14.88 14.39 -21.07
CA ALA A 525 14.29 15.73 -21.03
C ALA A 525 14.31 16.42 -22.41
N SER A 526 15.45 16.42 -23.09
CA SER A 526 15.60 17.02 -24.43
C SER A 526 14.82 16.27 -25.52
N VAL A 527 14.66 14.95 -25.37
CA VAL A 527 13.95 14.09 -26.33
C VAL A 527 12.43 14.28 -26.23
N LEU A 528 11.93 14.39 -25.00
CA LEU A 528 10.51 14.52 -24.71
C LEU A 528 10.05 15.99 -24.70
N GLY A 529 10.98 16.94 -24.59
CA GLY A 529 10.72 18.37 -24.69
C GLY A 529 10.12 18.97 -23.43
N TYR A 530 10.36 18.36 -22.26
CA TYR A 530 10.00 18.96 -20.98
C TYR A 530 11.17 19.73 -20.36
N GLY A 531 10.87 20.55 -19.36
CA GLY A 531 11.80 21.45 -18.70
C GLY A 531 12.66 20.78 -17.64
N GLU A 532 12.78 21.44 -16.48
CA GLU A 532 13.64 20.99 -15.40
C GLU A 532 13.05 19.80 -14.64
N VAL A 533 13.94 18.96 -14.11
CA VAL A 533 13.62 17.89 -13.16
C VAL A 533 14.21 18.26 -11.82
N THR A 534 13.35 18.59 -10.85
CA THR A 534 13.74 18.94 -9.48
C THR A 534 13.53 17.76 -8.56
N CYS A 535 14.41 17.60 -7.57
CA CYS A 535 14.41 16.48 -6.62
C CYS A 535 14.53 17.02 -5.20
N ASP A 536 13.75 16.46 -4.27
CA ASP A 536 13.79 16.82 -2.85
C ASP A 536 13.66 15.57 -1.98
N ALA A 537 14.71 15.27 -1.21
CA ALA A 537 14.72 14.15 -0.27
C ALA A 537 14.34 14.56 1.16
N ASN A 538 14.17 15.85 1.44
CA ASN A 538 13.88 16.38 2.78
C ASN A 538 12.37 16.54 3.00
N ILE A 539 11.62 15.52 2.60
CA ILE A 539 10.17 15.48 2.69
C ILE A 539 9.69 14.22 3.43
N SER A 540 8.47 14.28 3.92
CA SER A 540 7.79 13.18 4.58
C SER A 540 6.33 13.18 4.16
N LYS A 541 5.74 12.00 4.09
CA LYS A 541 4.32 11.82 3.75
C LYS A 541 3.53 11.46 5.01
N VAL A 542 2.59 12.32 5.40
CA VAL A 542 1.65 12.06 6.50
C VAL A 542 0.28 11.82 5.92
N SER A 543 -0.36 10.71 6.29
CA SER A 543 -1.67 10.37 5.74
C SER A 543 -2.65 9.91 6.80
N ILE A 544 -3.92 10.26 6.61
CA ILE A 544 -5.06 9.71 7.36
C ILE A 544 -5.75 8.67 6.50
N VAL A 545 -6.26 7.61 7.14
CA VAL A 545 -7.01 6.52 6.48
C VAL A 545 -8.29 6.23 7.25
N GLY A 546 -9.40 6.10 6.52
CA GLY A 546 -10.67 5.64 7.08
C GLY A 546 -11.77 5.51 6.04
N SER A 547 -12.44 4.35 6.04
CA SER A 547 -13.48 4.04 5.05
C SER A 547 -14.75 4.90 5.18
N ASN A 548 -14.99 5.44 6.38
CA ASN A 548 -16.15 6.29 6.70
C ASN A 548 -15.95 7.76 6.31
N MET A 549 -14.77 8.17 5.80
CA MET A 549 -14.55 9.57 5.42
C MET A 549 -15.34 10.00 4.18
N ILE A 550 -15.73 9.05 3.33
CA ILE A 550 -16.55 9.28 2.12
C ILE A 550 -17.89 9.95 2.47
N ASP A 551 -18.47 9.56 3.61
CA ASP A 551 -19.79 10.00 4.05
C ASP A 551 -19.73 11.26 4.94
N GLN A 552 -18.53 11.79 5.22
CA GLN A 552 -18.32 12.92 6.12
C GLN A 552 -17.63 14.08 5.41
N SER A 553 -18.38 15.16 5.16
CA SER A 553 -17.79 16.41 4.69
C SER A 553 -16.82 17.00 5.73
N GLY A 554 -15.76 17.63 5.24
CA GLY A 554 -14.82 18.39 6.07
C GLY A 554 -13.69 17.57 6.71
N VAL A 555 -13.57 16.27 6.46
CA VAL A 555 -12.46 15.47 7.01
C VAL A 555 -11.10 16.00 6.54
N ALA A 556 -10.93 16.26 5.24
CA ALA A 556 -9.71 16.88 4.71
C ALA A 556 -9.49 18.29 5.28
N ALA A 557 -10.56 19.10 5.39
CA ALA A 557 -10.49 20.44 5.96
C ALA A 557 -9.97 20.45 7.40
N ARG A 558 -10.40 19.47 8.23
CA ARG A 558 -9.92 19.30 9.61
C ARG A 558 -8.42 18.96 9.65
N MET A 559 -7.97 18.03 8.80
CA MET A 559 -6.54 17.71 8.69
C MET A 559 -5.71 18.93 8.30
N PHE A 560 -6.12 19.68 7.27
CA PHE A 560 -5.40 20.87 6.83
C PHE A 560 -5.41 21.98 7.89
N SER A 561 -6.50 22.12 8.64
CA SER A 561 -6.59 23.08 9.74
C SER A 561 -5.64 22.70 10.88
N ALA A 562 -5.58 21.42 11.27
CA ALA A 562 -4.67 20.96 12.31
C ALA A 562 -3.19 21.18 11.94
N LEU A 563 -2.84 21.01 10.65
CA LEU A 563 -1.49 21.32 10.15
C LEU A 563 -1.22 22.83 10.16
N ALA A 564 -2.19 23.63 9.71
CA ALA A 564 -2.07 25.09 9.69
C ALA A 564 -1.95 25.70 11.09
N ASP A 565 -2.75 25.23 12.05
CA ASP A 565 -2.71 25.67 13.46
C ASP A 565 -1.35 25.36 14.12
N ALA A 566 -0.63 24.36 13.60
CA ALA A 566 0.71 23.99 14.01
C ALA A 566 1.83 24.66 13.19
N ASP A 567 1.48 25.60 12.29
CA ASP A 567 2.39 26.29 11.37
C ASP A 567 3.19 25.32 10.47
N ILE A 568 2.52 24.25 10.01
CA ILE A 568 3.10 23.25 9.11
C ILE A 568 2.59 23.50 7.70
N ASN A 569 3.53 23.76 6.77
CA ASN A 569 3.18 23.93 5.37
C ASN A 569 2.89 22.59 4.70
N ILE A 570 1.98 22.59 3.72
CA ILE A 570 1.65 21.42 2.91
C ILE A 570 2.27 21.62 1.54
N GLU A 571 3.23 20.77 1.19
CA GLU A 571 3.96 20.84 -0.09
C GLU A 571 3.16 20.19 -1.22
N MET A 572 2.45 19.09 -0.94
CA MET A 572 1.61 18.38 -1.91
C MET A 572 0.43 17.71 -1.23
N ILE A 573 -0.67 17.56 -1.96
CA ILE A 573 -1.86 16.83 -1.52
C ILE A 573 -2.25 15.82 -2.60
N ALA A 574 -2.57 14.59 -2.18
CA ALA A 574 -3.33 13.63 -2.98
C ALA A 574 -4.36 12.93 -2.10
N THR A 575 -5.51 12.63 -2.69
CA THR A 575 -6.62 11.98 -2.02
C THR A 575 -7.14 10.78 -2.80
N SER A 576 -7.69 9.83 -2.07
CA SER A 576 -8.62 8.83 -2.56
C SER A 576 -9.85 8.84 -1.67
N GLU A 577 -10.82 7.98 -1.96
CA GLU A 577 -12.06 7.91 -1.19
C GLU A 577 -11.84 7.61 0.30
N ILE A 578 -10.78 6.89 0.66
CA ILE A 578 -10.53 6.44 2.04
C ILE A 578 -9.20 6.93 2.62
N LYS A 579 -8.49 7.84 1.91
CA LYS A 579 -7.18 8.34 2.30
C LYS A 579 -6.94 9.77 1.85
N VAL A 580 -6.33 10.56 2.72
CA VAL A 580 -5.77 11.88 2.39
C VAL A 580 -4.30 11.88 2.78
N SER A 581 -3.43 12.19 1.84
CA SER A 581 -1.98 12.26 2.05
C SER A 581 -1.48 13.69 1.84
N CYS A 582 -0.71 14.19 2.79
CA CYS A 582 0.01 15.45 2.70
C CYS A 582 1.51 15.20 2.70
N VAL A 583 2.22 15.82 1.77
CA VAL A 583 3.68 15.91 1.82
C VAL A 583 4.04 17.14 2.65
N VAL A 584 4.91 16.96 3.64
CA VAL A 584 5.40 18.01 4.54
C VAL A 584 6.92 17.92 4.63
N ARG A 585 7.56 18.96 5.19
CA ARG A 585 9.00 18.94 5.46
C ARG A 585 9.35 17.90 6.54
N ASP A 586 10.38 17.09 6.30
CA ASP A 586 10.78 16.02 7.25
C ASP A 586 11.01 16.51 8.69
N PRO A 587 11.62 17.69 8.94
CA PRO A 587 11.78 18.23 10.30
C PRO A 587 10.45 18.44 11.06
N GLN A 588 9.34 18.66 10.37
CA GLN A 588 8.01 18.87 10.97
C GLN A 588 7.14 17.60 10.95
N ALA A 589 7.63 16.50 10.37
CA ALA A 589 6.82 15.32 10.08
C ALA A 589 6.23 14.63 11.33
N GLU A 590 7.01 14.52 12.41
CA GLU A 590 6.52 13.96 13.66
C GLU A 590 5.50 14.86 14.34
N GLN A 591 5.67 16.18 14.24
CA GLN A 591 4.72 17.15 14.77
C GLN A 591 3.41 17.07 13.98
N ALA A 592 3.49 17.01 12.65
CA ALA A 592 2.35 16.81 11.75
C ALA A 592 1.56 15.54 12.14
N LEU A 593 2.25 14.41 12.34
CA LEU A 593 1.62 13.17 12.77
C LEU A 593 0.87 13.33 14.11
N LYS A 594 1.50 13.99 15.10
CA LYS A 594 0.93 14.21 16.44
C LYS A 594 -0.32 15.09 16.39
N VAL A 595 -0.29 16.21 15.67
CA VAL A 595 -1.43 17.14 15.61
C VAL A 595 -2.61 16.54 14.85
N ILE A 596 -2.36 15.79 13.78
CA ILE A 596 -3.40 15.06 13.06
C ILE A 596 -4.01 13.96 13.95
N HIS A 597 -3.17 13.19 14.65
CA HIS A 597 -3.66 12.14 15.55
C HIS A 597 -4.54 12.71 16.68
N GLN A 598 -4.15 13.87 17.22
CA GLN A 598 -4.93 14.60 18.22
C GLN A 598 -6.25 15.14 17.66
N GLU A 599 -6.22 15.77 16.48
CA GLU A 599 -7.41 16.32 15.82
C GLU A 599 -8.51 15.27 15.64
N PHE A 600 -8.14 14.05 15.26
CA PHE A 600 -9.10 12.95 15.06
C PHE A 600 -9.41 12.14 16.32
N ASN A 601 -8.96 12.57 17.51
CA ASN A 601 -9.20 11.91 18.80
C ASN A 601 -8.82 10.42 18.81
N LEU A 602 -7.68 10.10 18.20
CA LEU A 602 -7.22 8.71 18.02
C LEU A 602 -6.42 8.17 19.22
N SER A 603 -6.37 8.92 20.32
CA SER A 603 -5.67 8.52 21.54
C SER A 603 -6.45 7.48 22.35
N GLY A 604 -5.74 6.57 22.99
CA GLY A 604 -6.26 5.63 23.97
C GLY A 604 -6.02 6.10 25.40
N ASP A 605 -6.64 5.40 26.35
CA ASP A 605 -6.54 5.71 27.79
C ASP A 605 -5.19 5.31 28.41
N ARG A 606 -4.40 4.49 27.71
CA ARG A 606 -3.14 3.93 28.20
C ARG A 606 -2.01 4.15 27.21
N GLU A 607 -0.81 4.39 27.73
CA GLU A 607 0.40 4.43 26.92
C GLU A 607 0.84 3.00 26.56
N ILE A 608 1.15 2.78 25.29
CA ILE A 608 1.67 1.51 24.79
C ILE A 608 3.18 1.63 24.63
N LYS A 609 3.94 1.02 25.55
CA LYS A 609 5.40 0.92 25.42
C LYS A 609 5.75 -0.29 24.58
N VAL A 610 6.23 -0.05 23.36
CA VAL A 610 6.84 -1.12 22.54
C VAL A 610 8.25 -1.39 23.08
N PRO A 611 8.64 -2.66 23.32
CA PRO A 611 9.99 -2.99 23.73
C PRO A 611 11.02 -2.42 22.75
N SER A 612 12.04 -1.73 23.26
CA SER A 612 13.07 -1.02 22.47
C SER A 612 14.04 -1.95 21.71
N THR A 613 13.71 -3.24 21.52
CA THR A 613 14.58 -4.24 20.89
C THR A 613 14.72 -4.09 19.37
N LEU A 614 14.07 -3.10 18.76
CA LEU A 614 14.15 -2.80 17.32
C LEU A 614 14.94 -1.51 16.99
N ASN A 615 15.46 -0.79 17.99
CA ASN A 615 16.25 0.43 17.77
C ASN A 615 17.75 0.10 17.61
N ALA A 616 18.10 -0.62 16.54
CA ALA A 616 19.45 -0.66 15.99
C ALA A 616 19.41 -1.30 14.59
N SER A 617 19.13 -0.46 13.61
CA SER A 617 19.59 -0.54 12.21
C SER A 617 19.45 0.85 11.63
#